data_AF-A0A7C7V170-F1
#
_entry.id   AF-A0A7C7V170-F1
#
_cell.length_a   1.000
_cell.length_b   1.000
_cell.length_c   1.000
_cell.angle_alpha   90.00
_cell.angle_beta   90.00
_cell.angle_gamma   90.00
#
_symmetry.space_group_name_H-M   'P 1'
#
loop_
_entity.id
_entity.type
_entity.pdbx_description
1 polymer ?
#
loop_
_entity_poly.entity_id
_entity_poly.type
_entity_poly.pdbx_seq_one_letter_code
_entity_poly.pdbx_strand_id
1 'polypeptide(L)'
;MNVPSLLMLLASVAAPPHGNRLAYLDGPCDPYYPGMDTARLVTPQWIGQPEVEAAVVLAIDDMRETEKYERFLRPILQRLKRIDGRAPVSIMSPRVDPADARLPQWLEEGLSIETHTYDHPCPLFQGGDLSRAKVTFDRCIDLLCQIPNYRPVAFRMPCCDSMNSVSPRFFSEIFNRTTPRGHFLTVDSSVFLLFTSDDRQLPRSVVLDEGAHERFRPYVPADRIMVNLIENYPYPYVIGRLCWEIPPVMPSDWDAQHRNGRCSPKSVEDYKAAIDAVVIKQGVFSICFHPHGWIGNDQIVELVDYAASRYGRRIQFLTFREVYERLVENLLGGDPLRTAAGGDNGVRVLDVNNDGYMDVVVGNGRTRLTRIWDSARKRWHEAPFPVLLVDARSRPRPVRFAVLQPDGYASLFDPESGLWHFDGQGWIQLAEGARGKPGRGETEPWAVVFRDLDGDGICEWIGGPPGSEGLKRYRRSGSREWWETTCRPALPEGTALVDAKGRDAGLRFVDVDEDGHLDLVFSNAQRYSVHLFTSLEAGWSRLVLAG
;
A
#
# COMPACT_ATOMS: atom_id res chain seq x y z
N MET A 1 -3.12 -15.69 -60.55
CA MET A 1 -1.92 -15.08 -59.94
C MET A 1 -2.37 -14.41 -58.65
N ASN A 2 -2.18 -15.10 -57.53
CA ASN A 2 -2.52 -14.59 -56.20
C ASN A 2 -1.25 -14.01 -55.58
N VAL A 3 -1.29 -12.75 -55.20
CA VAL A 3 -0.28 -12.11 -54.37
C VAL A 3 -0.67 -12.37 -52.90
N PRO A 4 0.20 -12.96 -52.06
CA PRO A 4 -0.12 -13.14 -50.65
C PRO A 4 0.11 -11.83 -49.90
N SER A 5 -0.92 -11.38 -49.17
CA SER A 5 -0.81 -10.31 -48.18
C SER A 5 0.03 -10.78 -47.00
N LEU A 6 1.18 -10.14 -46.81
CA LEU A 6 2.06 -10.32 -45.66
C LEU A 6 1.46 -9.56 -44.47
N LEU A 7 0.89 -10.28 -43.51
CA LEU A 7 0.55 -9.72 -42.19
C LEU A 7 1.87 -9.45 -41.45
N MET A 8 2.28 -8.18 -41.34
CA MET A 8 3.29 -7.79 -40.36
C MET A 8 2.66 -7.88 -38.97
N LEU A 9 3.03 -8.91 -38.19
CA LEU A 9 2.93 -8.84 -36.75
C LEU A 9 3.90 -7.75 -36.27
N LEU A 10 3.36 -6.58 -35.95
CA LEU A 10 4.03 -5.65 -35.05
C LEU A 10 4.05 -6.33 -33.68
N ALA A 11 5.13 -7.02 -33.36
CA ALA A 11 5.45 -7.34 -31.98
C ALA A 11 5.61 -5.98 -31.28
N SER A 12 4.69 -5.64 -30.39
CA SER A 12 4.93 -4.56 -29.44
C SER A 12 6.19 -4.96 -28.68
N VAL A 13 7.29 -4.23 -28.87
CA VAL A 13 8.41 -4.32 -27.94
C VAL A 13 7.81 -3.87 -26.61
N ALA A 14 7.53 -4.83 -25.72
CA ALA A 14 7.12 -4.52 -24.37
C ALA A 14 8.22 -3.61 -23.79
N ALA A 15 7.82 -2.53 -23.11
CA ALA A 15 8.79 -1.74 -22.36
C ALA A 15 9.60 -2.69 -21.46
N PRO A 16 10.91 -2.48 -21.31
CA PRO A 16 11.71 -3.29 -20.41
C PRO A 16 11.03 -3.33 -19.03
N PRO A 17 11.06 -4.47 -18.31
CA PRO A 17 10.49 -4.57 -16.97
C PRO A 17 11.02 -3.43 -16.11
N HIS A 18 10.16 -2.72 -15.39
CA HIS A 18 10.61 -1.69 -14.46
C HIS A 18 11.39 -2.36 -13.32
N GLY A 19 12.73 -2.31 -13.36
CA GLY A 19 13.59 -3.05 -12.43
C GLY A 19 13.33 -2.69 -10.96
N ASN A 20 12.90 -1.46 -10.72
CA ASN A 20 12.57 -0.94 -9.39
C ASN A 20 11.18 -1.36 -8.87
N ARG A 21 10.40 -2.18 -9.59
CA ARG A 21 9.02 -2.58 -9.19
C ARG A 21 8.91 -3.26 -7.82
N LEU A 22 10.00 -3.80 -7.29
CA LEU A 22 10.05 -4.46 -5.97
C LEU A 22 10.67 -3.60 -4.85
N ALA A 23 11.09 -2.36 -5.18
CA ALA A 23 11.85 -1.49 -4.28
C ALA A 23 11.11 -1.12 -2.98
N TYR A 24 9.76 -1.13 -3.00
CA TYR A 24 8.91 -0.79 -1.85
C TYR A 24 8.99 -1.80 -0.69
N LEU A 25 9.46 -3.03 -0.94
CA LEU A 25 9.59 -4.08 0.09
C LEU A 25 10.73 -3.80 1.09
N ASP A 26 11.76 -3.11 0.59
CA ASP A 26 13.06 -2.92 1.22
C ASP A 26 13.45 -1.44 1.39
N GLY A 27 12.57 -0.54 0.97
CA GLY A 27 12.70 0.90 1.18
C GLY A 27 12.29 1.36 2.59
N PRO A 28 12.50 2.65 2.90
CA PRO A 28 11.88 3.27 4.07
C PRO A 28 10.36 3.12 3.99
N CYS A 29 9.68 3.23 5.13
CA CYS A 29 8.22 3.16 5.17
C CYS A 29 7.62 4.31 4.35
N ASP A 30 7.11 4.01 3.17
CA ASP A 30 6.46 4.96 2.28
C ASP A 30 5.00 4.53 2.10
N PRO A 31 4.01 5.36 2.52
CA PRO A 31 2.61 5.06 2.31
C PRO A 31 2.11 5.47 0.92
N TYR A 32 2.91 6.16 0.10
CA TYR A 32 2.53 6.77 -1.18
C TYR A 32 3.16 6.10 -2.42
N TYR A 33 3.90 5.00 -2.25
CA TYR A 33 4.55 4.31 -3.36
C TYR A 33 3.63 3.76 -4.48
N PRO A 34 2.36 3.36 -4.23
CA PRO A 34 1.56 2.74 -5.29
C PRO A 34 1.15 3.76 -6.36
N GLY A 35 1.20 3.32 -7.61
CA GLY A 35 0.74 4.07 -8.77
C GLY A 35 0.39 3.14 -9.93
N MET A 36 0.26 3.69 -11.14
CA MET A 36 -0.13 2.92 -12.32
C MET A 36 0.83 1.77 -12.68
N ASP A 37 2.11 1.92 -12.34
CA ASP A 37 3.15 0.90 -12.61
C ASP A 37 3.26 -0.16 -11.51
N THR A 38 2.47 -0.03 -10.43
CA THR A 38 2.40 -1.05 -9.37
C THR A 38 1.46 -2.17 -9.80
N ALA A 39 1.89 -3.42 -9.58
CA ALA A 39 1.08 -4.60 -9.89
C ALA A 39 -0.29 -4.56 -9.17
N ARG A 40 -1.33 -5.09 -9.81
CA ARG A 40 -2.71 -4.92 -9.33
C ARG A 40 -3.10 -6.01 -8.33
N LEU A 41 -3.71 -5.62 -7.21
CA LEU A 41 -4.39 -6.54 -6.29
C LEU A 41 -5.91 -6.49 -6.52
N VAL A 42 -6.39 -7.10 -7.62
CA VAL A 42 -7.80 -7.04 -8.00
C VAL A 42 -8.70 -7.81 -7.03
N THR A 43 -9.95 -7.37 -6.88
CA THR A 43 -10.94 -7.96 -5.95
C THR A 43 -11.09 -9.47 -6.05
N PRO A 44 -11.16 -10.10 -7.25
CA PRO A 44 -11.20 -11.55 -7.35
C PRO A 44 -10.06 -12.29 -6.64
N GLN A 45 -8.86 -11.68 -6.53
CA GLN A 45 -7.68 -12.29 -5.89
C GLN A 45 -7.88 -12.54 -4.40
N TRP A 46 -8.45 -11.55 -3.69
CA TRP A 46 -8.50 -11.54 -2.24
C TRP A 46 -9.90 -11.76 -1.68
N ILE A 47 -10.95 -11.57 -2.48
CA ILE A 47 -12.32 -11.86 -2.02
C ILE A 47 -12.66 -13.36 -2.07
N GLY A 48 -11.92 -14.13 -2.89
CA GLY A 48 -12.12 -15.57 -3.07
C GLY A 48 -13.32 -15.96 -3.95
N GLN A 49 -13.98 -14.99 -4.59
CA GLN A 49 -15.17 -15.20 -5.43
C GLN A 49 -14.91 -14.65 -6.85
N PRO A 50 -14.73 -15.51 -7.88
CA PRO A 50 -14.34 -15.10 -9.22
C PRO A 50 -15.26 -14.09 -9.91
N GLU A 51 -16.53 -14.07 -9.55
CA GLU A 51 -17.58 -13.19 -10.10
C GLU A 51 -17.63 -11.81 -9.46
N VAL A 52 -17.02 -11.62 -8.29
CA VAL A 52 -17.02 -10.33 -7.60
C VAL A 52 -15.84 -9.51 -8.09
N GLU A 53 -16.16 -8.37 -8.70
CA GLU A 53 -15.21 -7.48 -9.33
C GLU A 53 -14.82 -6.31 -8.45
N ALA A 54 -15.68 -5.85 -7.54
CA ALA A 54 -15.32 -4.78 -6.62
C ALA A 54 -15.91 -4.95 -5.22
N ALA A 55 -15.26 -4.35 -4.23
CA ALA A 55 -15.79 -4.19 -2.89
C ALA A 55 -16.20 -2.75 -2.63
N VAL A 56 -17.27 -2.56 -1.85
CA VAL A 56 -17.79 -1.26 -1.42
C VAL A 56 -17.72 -1.20 0.10
N VAL A 57 -16.95 -0.27 0.64
CA VAL A 57 -16.80 0.01 2.07
C VAL A 57 -17.39 1.38 2.37
N LEU A 58 -18.44 1.40 3.19
CA LEU A 58 -19.03 2.62 3.71
C LEU A 58 -18.43 2.91 5.08
N ALA A 59 -17.65 3.98 5.20
CA ALA A 59 -16.99 4.36 6.45
C ALA A 59 -17.47 5.73 6.95
N ILE A 60 -18.11 5.74 8.12
CA ILE A 60 -18.59 6.95 8.78
C ILE A 60 -17.68 7.34 9.94
N ASP A 61 -17.29 8.62 10.00
CA ASP A 61 -16.28 9.09 10.93
C ASP A 61 -16.83 9.84 12.14
N ASP A 62 -15.96 10.07 13.13
CA ASP A 62 -16.19 10.90 14.32
C ASP A 62 -17.17 10.41 15.38
N MET A 63 -17.47 9.11 15.44
CA MET A 63 -18.48 8.63 16.38
C MET A 63 -18.05 8.83 17.83
N ARG A 64 -18.76 9.74 18.52
CA ARG A 64 -18.69 9.96 19.98
C ARG A 64 -19.98 9.62 20.73
N GLU A 65 -21.11 9.67 20.04
CA GLU A 65 -22.45 9.53 20.61
C GLU A 65 -23.28 8.61 19.71
N THR A 66 -23.57 7.38 20.17
CA THR A 66 -24.21 6.34 19.34
C THR A 66 -25.58 6.75 18.83
N GLU A 67 -26.37 7.51 19.60
CA GLU A 67 -27.73 7.90 19.23
C GLU A 67 -27.78 8.82 17.99
N LYS A 68 -26.83 9.77 17.87
CA LYS A 68 -26.73 10.64 16.69
C LYS A 68 -26.44 9.81 15.44
N TYR A 69 -25.53 8.85 15.56
CA TYR A 69 -25.11 7.99 14.46
C TYR A 69 -26.21 7.01 14.08
N GLU A 70 -26.92 6.45 15.05
CA GLU A 70 -28.09 5.60 14.83
C GLU A 70 -29.17 6.32 13.99
N ARG A 71 -29.53 7.55 14.35
CA ARG A 71 -30.53 8.32 13.59
C ARG A 71 -30.09 8.57 12.14
N PHE A 72 -28.82 8.88 11.93
CA PHE A 72 -28.28 9.13 10.58
C PHE A 72 -28.22 7.83 9.77
N LEU A 73 -27.67 6.76 10.36
CA LEU A 73 -27.38 5.50 9.69
C LEU A 73 -28.61 4.64 9.45
N ARG A 74 -29.64 4.69 10.30
CA ARG A 74 -30.76 3.72 10.25
C ARG A 74 -31.37 3.54 8.84
N PRO A 75 -31.64 4.58 8.04
CA PRO A 75 -32.10 4.40 6.65
C PRO A 75 -31.10 3.64 5.76
N ILE A 76 -29.80 3.92 5.91
CA ILE A 76 -28.71 3.24 5.19
C ILE A 76 -28.66 1.76 5.60
N LEU A 77 -28.67 1.47 6.91
CA LEU A 77 -28.62 0.10 7.44
C LEU A 77 -29.84 -0.73 6.98
N GLN A 78 -31.03 -0.13 7.02
CA GLN A 78 -32.25 -0.78 6.52
C GLN A 78 -32.17 -1.07 5.02
N ARG A 79 -31.55 -0.18 4.24
CA ARG A 79 -31.41 -0.41 2.80
C ARG A 79 -30.43 -1.53 2.50
N LEU A 80 -29.25 -1.51 3.14
CA LEU A 80 -28.26 -2.58 3.02
C LEU A 80 -28.84 -3.93 3.39
N LYS A 81 -29.59 -4.04 4.50
CA LYS A 81 -30.25 -5.31 4.89
C LYS A 81 -31.19 -5.87 3.85
N ARG A 82 -31.87 -5.01 3.07
CA ARG A 82 -32.75 -5.47 1.98
C ARG A 82 -31.97 -6.00 0.78
N ILE A 83 -30.73 -5.56 0.59
CA ILE A 83 -29.88 -5.91 -0.56
C ILE A 83 -28.95 -7.07 -0.22
N ASP A 84 -28.26 -6.99 0.91
CA ASP A 84 -27.17 -7.88 1.34
C ASP A 84 -27.61 -8.88 2.43
N GLY A 85 -28.74 -8.62 3.11
CA GLY A 85 -29.16 -9.37 4.30
C GLY A 85 -28.49 -8.90 5.60
N ARG A 86 -27.40 -8.16 5.51
CA ARG A 86 -26.68 -7.50 6.63
C ARG A 86 -26.58 -5.99 6.39
N ALA A 87 -25.99 -5.26 7.34
CA ALA A 87 -25.73 -3.83 7.25
C ALA A 87 -24.23 -3.49 7.38
N PRO A 88 -23.38 -3.91 6.42
CA PRO A 88 -21.93 -3.64 6.46
C PRO A 88 -21.64 -2.14 6.35
N VAL A 89 -21.37 -1.51 7.49
CA VAL A 89 -20.87 -0.15 7.64
C VAL A 89 -19.79 -0.15 8.70
N SER A 90 -18.66 0.49 8.43
CA SER A 90 -17.60 0.70 9.40
C SER A 90 -17.73 2.08 10.04
N ILE A 91 -17.70 2.15 11.36
CA ILE A 91 -17.82 3.39 12.13
C ILE A 91 -16.46 3.72 12.75
N MET A 92 -15.78 4.78 12.30
CA MET A 92 -14.57 5.28 12.95
C MET A 92 -14.96 6.07 14.20
N SER A 93 -14.52 5.59 15.37
CA SER A 93 -14.87 6.16 16.66
C SER A 93 -13.63 6.68 17.38
N PRO A 94 -13.58 7.99 17.70
CA PRO A 94 -12.60 8.51 18.63
C PRO A 94 -12.78 7.92 20.03
N ARG A 95 -14.04 7.83 20.47
CA ARG A 95 -14.43 7.32 21.78
C ARG A 95 -15.89 6.90 21.78
N VAL A 96 -16.21 5.80 22.45
CA VAL A 96 -17.58 5.38 22.76
C VAL A 96 -17.55 4.66 24.10
N ASP A 97 -18.67 4.68 24.84
CA ASP A 97 -18.83 3.83 26.02
C ASP A 97 -18.86 2.36 25.56
N PRO A 98 -17.88 1.52 25.96
CA PRO A 98 -17.86 0.11 25.57
C PRO A 98 -19.07 -0.69 26.07
N ALA A 99 -19.81 -0.16 27.05
CA ALA A 99 -21.03 -0.74 27.60
C ALA A 99 -22.32 -0.19 26.97
N ASP A 100 -22.24 0.69 25.96
CA ASP A 100 -23.42 1.20 25.28
C ASP A 100 -24.23 0.04 24.66
N ALA A 101 -25.51 -0.06 25.06
CA ALA A 101 -26.40 -1.14 24.69
C ALA A 101 -26.66 -1.24 23.17
N ARG A 102 -26.35 -0.20 22.38
CA ARG A 102 -26.45 -0.25 20.91
C ARG A 102 -25.32 -1.02 20.24
N LEU A 103 -24.13 -1.09 20.85
CA LEU A 103 -22.98 -1.71 20.20
C LEU A 103 -23.21 -3.19 19.89
N PRO A 104 -23.70 -4.04 20.82
CA PRO A 104 -23.98 -5.45 20.51
C PRO A 104 -25.00 -5.61 19.37
N GLN A 105 -26.04 -4.76 19.35
CA GLN A 105 -27.04 -4.77 18.28
C GLN A 105 -26.39 -4.46 16.94
N TRP A 106 -25.61 -3.39 16.82
CA TRP A 106 -24.93 -3.03 15.57
C TRP A 106 -23.97 -4.12 15.09
N LEU A 107 -23.23 -4.76 16.00
CA LEU A 107 -22.35 -5.87 15.64
C LEU A 107 -23.15 -7.07 15.08
N GLU A 108 -24.30 -7.40 15.67
CA GLU A 108 -25.20 -8.44 15.16
C GLU A 108 -25.82 -8.05 13.80
N GLU A 109 -26.09 -6.76 13.58
CA GLU A 109 -26.57 -6.24 12.29
C GLU A 109 -25.49 -6.29 11.18
N GLY A 110 -24.21 -6.46 11.54
CA GLY A 110 -23.08 -6.58 10.60
C GLY A 110 -22.19 -5.34 10.48
N LEU A 111 -22.30 -4.37 11.40
CA LEU A 111 -21.43 -3.20 11.42
C LEU A 111 -20.09 -3.51 12.09
N SER A 112 -19.10 -2.65 11.86
CA SER A 112 -17.84 -2.67 12.62
C SER A 112 -17.55 -1.32 13.27
N ILE A 113 -16.89 -1.33 14.42
CA ILE A 113 -16.44 -0.14 15.17
C ILE A 113 -14.91 -0.08 15.12
N GLU A 114 -14.37 0.98 14.55
CA GLU A 114 -12.95 1.14 14.22
C GLU A 114 -12.39 2.39 14.91
N THR A 115 -11.07 2.56 14.87
CA THR A 115 -10.38 3.58 15.70
C THR A 115 -10.15 4.90 14.95
N HIS A 116 -10.20 6.03 15.68
CA HIS A 116 -10.01 7.37 15.09
C HIS A 116 -9.19 8.33 15.99
N THR A 117 -8.31 7.79 16.85
CA THR A 117 -7.63 8.46 17.98
C THR A 117 -8.57 9.03 19.06
N TYR A 118 -8.14 9.04 20.31
CA TYR A 118 -9.03 9.39 21.43
C TYR A 118 -9.40 10.89 21.45
N ASP A 119 -8.40 11.74 21.26
CA ASP A 119 -8.54 13.20 21.36
C ASP A 119 -8.90 13.85 20.02
N HIS A 120 -8.79 13.13 18.90
CA HIS A 120 -8.97 13.66 17.55
C HIS A 120 -8.13 14.92 17.26
N PRO A 121 -6.78 14.87 17.46
CA PRO A 121 -5.90 15.98 17.08
C PRO A 121 -5.85 16.17 15.56
N CYS A 122 -5.81 17.41 15.11
CA CYS A 122 -5.87 17.76 13.68
C CYS A 122 -4.84 18.85 13.38
N PRO A 123 -3.65 18.53 12.83
CA PRO A 123 -3.14 17.19 12.49
C PRO A 123 -2.63 16.40 13.71
N LEU A 124 -2.41 15.09 13.55
CA LEU A 124 -1.96 14.20 14.64
C LEU A 124 -0.65 14.67 15.31
N PHE A 125 0.33 15.10 14.51
CA PHE A 125 1.64 15.54 14.99
C PHE A 125 1.73 17.03 15.33
N GLN A 126 0.60 17.68 15.63
CA GLN A 126 0.61 19.08 16.05
C GLN A 126 1.59 19.32 17.21
N GLY A 127 2.43 20.34 17.08
CA GLY A 127 3.47 20.68 18.06
C GLY A 127 4.69 19.74 18.09
N GLY A 128 4.81 18.78 17.15
CA GLY A 128 5.96 17.89 17.06
C GLY A 128 6.05 16.82 18.16
N ASP A 129 4.95 16.58 18.89
CA ASP A 129 4.92 15.69 20.05
C ASP A 129 4.51 14.26 19.67
N LEU A 130 5.51 13.46 19.32
CA LEU A 130 5.34 12.04 18.99
C LEU A 130 4.75 11.22 20.16
N SER A 131 5.11 11.56 21.39
CA SER A 131 4.64 10.84 22.58
C SER A 131 3.14 11.07 22.78
N ARG A 132 2.67 12.32 22.66
CA ARG A 132 1.24 12.64 22.71
C ARG A 132 0.46 11.98 21.58
N ALA A 133 0.99 12.00 20.36
CA ALA A 133 0.40 11.30 19.21
C ALA A 133 0.23 9.79 19.50
N LYS A 134 1.25 9.14 20.06
CA LYS A 134 1.16 7.73 20.43
C LYS A 134 0.17 7.48 21.56
N VAL A 135 0.14 8.31 22.60
CA VAL A 135 -0.79 8.15 23.74
C VAL A 135 -2.24 8.22 23.28
N THR A 136 -2.60 9.17 22.43
CA THR A 136 -3.98 9.33 21.97
C THR A 136 -4.41 8.20 21.01
N PHE A 137 -3.47 7.69 20.20
CA PHE A 137 -3.68 6.52 19.35
C PHE A 137 -3.90 5.25 20.18
N ASP A 138 -2.96 4.94 21.09
CA ASP A 138 -3.02 3.74 21.95
C ASP A 138 -4.27 3.73 22.83
N ARG A 139 -4.64 4.90 23.40
CA ARG A 139 -5.82 5.03 24.25
C ARG A 139 -7.13 4.71 23.51
N CYS A 140 -7.23 5.07 22.23
CA CYS A 140 -8.41 4.75 21.42
C CYS A 140 -8.53 3.25 21.19
N ILE A 141 -7.44 2.58 20.81
CA ILE A 141 -7.41 1.12 20.63
C ILE A 141 -7.78 0.42 21.94
N ASP A 142 -7.14 0.79 23.04
CA ASP A 142 -7.36 0.17 24.34
C ASP A 142 -8.78 0.41 24.88
N LEU A 143 -9.43 1.51 24.50
CA LEU A 143 -10.84 1.76 24.81
C LEU A 143 -11.75 0.82 24.00
N LEU A 144 -11.58 0.77 22.67
CA LEU A 144 -12.47 -0.01 21.81
C LEU A 144 -12.28 -1.52 21.98
N CYS A 145 -11.10 -1.99 22.40
CA CYS A 145 -10.87 -3.37 22.84
C CYS A 145 -11.62 -3.76 24.13
N GLN A 146 -12.27 -2.82 24.82
CA GLN A 146 -13.13 -3.13 25.97
C GLN A 146 -14.56 -3.49 25.56
N ILE A 147 -14.93 -3.32 24.28
CA ILE A 147 -16.23 -3.76 23.76
C ILE A 147 -16.26 -5.30 23.85
N PRO A 148 -17.27 -5.92 24.49
CA PRO A 148 -17.30 -7.37 24.67
C PRO A 148 -17.22 -8.16 23.36
N ASN A 149 -16.37 -9.19 23.33
CA ASN A 149 -16.15 -10.07 22.17
C ASN A 149 -15.81 -9.33 20.87
N TYR A 150 -15.18 -8.15 20.97
CA TYR A 150 -14.88 -7.31 19.85
C TYR A 150 -13.43 -6.83 19.89
N ARG A 151 -12.82 -6.68 18.71
CA ARG A 151 -11.47 -6.15 18.57
C ARG A 151 -11.37 -5.30 17.31
N PRO A 152 -11.19 -3.96 17.38
CA PRO A 152 -11.06 -3.14 16.19
C PRO A 152 -9.87 -3.60 15.33
N VAL A 153 -9.98 -3.45 14.01
CA VAL A 153 -8.92 -3.82 13.07
C VAL A 153 -8.39 -2.62 12.30
N ALA A 154 -9.21 -1.58 12.15
CA ALA A 154 -8.92 -0.45 11.28
C ALA A 154 -8.68 0.85 12.06
N PHE A 155 -7.92 1.73 11.42
CA PHE A 155 -7.70 3.11 11.80
C PHE A 155 -8.11 4.03 10.64
N ARG A 156 -8.54 5.23 11.02
CA ARG A 156 -8.46 6.39 10.14
C ARG A 156 -7.81 7.54 10.86
N MET A 157 -6.90 8.23 10.19
CA MET A 157 -6.22 9.39 10.70
C MET A 157 -7.18 10.59 10.75
N PRO A 158 -7.32 11.28 11.90
CA PRO A 158 -8.05 12.54 11.97
C PRO A 158 -7.61 13.53 10.90
N CYS A 159 -8.59 14.12 10.22
CA CYS A 159 -8.41 15.13 9.17
C CYS A 159 -7.56 14.70 7.97
N CYS A 160 -7.42 13.40 7.70
CA CYS A 160 -6.70 12.93 6.51
C CYS A 160 -7.36 13.36 5.19
N ASP A 161 -8.63 13.72 5.24
CA ASP A 161 -9.46 14.16 4.11
C ASP A 161 -9.48 15.68 3.92
N SER A 162 -8.77 16.44 4.76
CA SER A 162 -8.80 17.92 4.71
C SER A 162 -7.43 18.58 4.84
N MET A 163 -6.40 17.81 5.22
CA MET A 163 -5.01 18.30 5.33
C MET A 163 -3.98 17.17 5.34
N ASN A 164 -2.70 17.54 5.28
CA ASN A 164 -1.57 16.62 5.33
C ASN A 164 -1.32 16.06 6.75
N SER A 165 -2.24 15.23 7.25
CA SER A 165 -2.17 14.61 8.59
C SER A 165 -1.45 13.25 8.59
N VAL A 166 -1.60 12.48 7.52
CA VAL A 166 -0.93 11.18 7.32
C VAL A 166 0.56 11.40 7.06
N SER A 167 1.39 10.79 7.90
CA SER A 167 2.85 10.89 7.81
C SER A 167 3.46 9.49 7.73
N PRO A 168 4.50 9.27 6.91
CA PRO A 168 5.33 8.07 6.98
C PRO A 168 5.78 7.70 8.40
N ARG A 169 6.07 8.71 9.24
CA ARG A 169 6.47 8.50 10.65
C ARG A 169 5.38 7.86 11.50
N PHE A 170 4.11 8.12 11.20
CA PHE A 170 3.00 7.48 11.90
C PHE A 170 3.07 5.96 11.76
N PHE A 171 3.29 5.46 10.55
CA PHE A 171 3.40 4.03 10.32
C PHE A 171 4.63 3.43 10.98
N SER A 172 5.81 4.04 10.81
CA SER A 172 7.07 3.49 11.34
C SER A 172 7.18 3.54 12.87
N GLU A 173 6.56 4.52 13.52
CA GLU A 173 6.77 4.80 14.95
C GLU A 173 5.52 4.59 15.82
N ILE A 174 4.31 4.62 15.25
CA ILE A 174 3.04 4.49 16.00
C ILE A 174 2.23 3.27 15.54
N PHE A 175 1.67 3.27 14.32
CA PHE A 175 0.72 2.25 13.86
C PHE A 175 1.32 0.84 13.85
N ASN A 176 2.59 0.71 13.43
CA ASN A 176 3.29 -0.58 13.41
C ASN A 176 3.82 -1.03 14.78
N ARG A 177 3.35 -0.42 15.87
CA ARG A 177 3.67 -0.79 17.25
C ARG A 177 2.43 -1.35 17.94
N THR A 178 2.65 -2.04 19.06
CA THR A 178 1.57 -2.40 19.98
C THR A 178 1.32 -1.28 20.98
N THR A 179 0.14 -1.28 21.58
CA THR A 179 -0.13 -0.55 22.82
C THR A 179 0.61 -1.21 23.98
N PRO A 180 0.78 -0.54 25.14
CA PRO A 180 1.30 -1.17 26.35
C PRO A 180 0.50 -2.40 26.81
N ARG A 181 -0.76 -2.52 26.40
CA ARG A 181 -1.63 -3.69 26.67
C ARG A 181 -1.47 -4.81 25.64
N GLY A 182 -0.59 -4.65 24.65
CA GLY A 182 -0.34 -5.63 23.60
C GLY A 182 -1.36 -5.59 22.45
N HIS A 183 -2.26 -4.61 22.40
CA HIS A 183 -3.19 -4.45 21.29
C HIS A 183 -2.51 -3.81 20.08
N PHE A 184 -3.04 -4.05 18.89
CA PHE A 184 -2.57 -3.48 17.62
C PHE A 184 -3.67 -3.56 16.56
N LEU A 185 -3.51 -2.78 15.50
CA LEU A 185 -4.39 -2.73 14.33
C LEU A 185 -3.70 -3.33 13.10
N THR A 186 -4.48 -3.64 12.07
CA THR A 186 -4.01 -4.30 10.83
C THR A 186 -4.38 -3.55 9.57
N VAL A 187 -5.36 -2.65 9.63
CA VAL A 187 -5.85 -1.86 8.51
C VAL A 187 -5.74 -0.36 8.81
N ASP A 188 -5.33 0.42 7.82
CA ASP A 188 -5.47 1.87 7.74
C ASP A 188 -6.33 2.23 6.51
N SER A 189 -7.00 3.39 6.58
CA SER A 189 -7.80 3.94 5.49
C SER A 189 -7.71 5.46 5.54
N SER A 190 -6.50 5.96 5.29
CA SER A 190 -6.14 7.37 5.48
C SER A 190 -5.45 7.99 4.26
N VAL A 191 -4.93 7.21 3.32
CA VAL A 191 -4.26 7.71 2.11
C VAL A 191 -5.25 7.78 0.96
N PHE A 192 -5.58 8.99 0.51
CA PHE A 192 -6.68 9.17 -0.44
C PHE A 192 -6.30 8.73 -1.86
N LEU A 193 -7.24 8.08 -2.54
CA LEU A 193 -7.13 7.74 -3.95
C LEU A 193 -7.74 8.84 -4.81
N LEU A 194 -6.97 9.37 -5.74
CA LEU A 194 -7.46 10.25 -6.80
C LEU A 194 -7.47 9.51 -8.15
N PHE A 195 -8.63 9.47 -8.81
CA PHE A 195 -8.68 9.03 -10.21
C PHE A 195 -8.33 10.21 -11.13
N THR A 196 -7.51 9.97 -12.14
CA THR A 196 -7.12 10.96 -13.16
C THR A 196 -7.34 10.38 -14.55
N SER A 197 -7.34 11.26 -15.55
CA SER A 197 -7.44 10.82 -16.94
C SER A 197 -6.15 10.20 -17.49
N ASP A 198 -5.07 10.12 -16.72
CA ASP A 198 -3.85 9.44 -17.14
C ASP A 198 -4.05 7.92 -17.24
N ASP A 199 -4.93 7.33 -16.43
CA ASP A 199 -5.26 5.91 -16.52
C ASP A 199 -6.07 5.62 -17.79
N ARG A 200 -5.41 4.97 -18.76
CA ARG A 200 -6.00 4.58 -20.04
C ARG A 200 -7.03 3.45 -19.93
N GLN A 201 -7.11 2.75 -18.79
CA GLN A 201 -8.14 1.74 -18.54
C GLN A 201 -9.50 2.39 -18.24
N LEU A 202 -9.50 3.65 -17.78
CA LEU A 202 -10.71 4.36 -17.43
C LEU A 202 -11.31 5.08 -18.66
N PRO A 203 -12.61 4.89 -18.96
CA PRO A 203 -13.29 5.66 -19.98
C PRO A 203 -13.23 7.15 -19.64
N ARG A 204 -12.96 7.99 -20.65
CA ARG A 204 -12.88 9.44 -20.48
C ARG A 204 -14.13 10.03 -19.83
N SER A 205 -15.31 9.49 -20.12
CA SER A 205 -16.58 9.92 -19.51
C SER A 205 -16.67 9.69 -18.01
N VAL A 206 -15.84 8.80 -17.44
CA VAL A 206 -15.80 8.51 -16.00
C VAL A 206 -14.87 9.49 -15.28
N VAL A 207 -13.72 9.80 -15.87
CA VAL A 207 -12.66 10.61 -15.24
C VAL A 207 -12.64 12.07 -15.69
N LEU A 208 -13.36 12.44 -16.74
CA LEU A 208 -13.56 13.80 -17.19
C LEU A 208 -15.01 14.24 -17.03
N ASP A 209 -15.22 15.54 -16.80
CA ASP A 209 -16.53 16.19 -16.82
C ASP A 209 -17.01 16.48 -18.26
N GLU A 210 -18.21 17.10 -18.39
CA GLU A 210 -18.79 17.45 -19.70
C GLU A 210 -17.93 18.45 -20.50
N GLY A 211 -17.10 19.25 -19.82
CA GLY A 211 -16.16 20.19 -20.41
C GLY A 211 -14.80 19.57 -20.74
N ALA A 212 -14.65 18.24 -20.59
CA ALA A 212 -13.39 17.51 -20.74
C ALA A 212 -12.29 17.90 -19.74
N HIS A 213 -12.65 18.46 -18.57
CA HIS A 213 -11.72 18.70 -17.47
C HIS A 213 -11.68 17.49 -16.53
N GLU A 214 -10.57 17.33 -15.80
CA GLU A 214 -10.46 16.33 -14.73
C GLU A 214 -11.63 16.41 -13.76
N ARG A 215 -12.34 15.29 -13.59
CA ARG A 215 -13.52 15.21 -12.71
C ARG A 215 -13.14 15.30 -11.24
N PHE A 216 -12.06 14.61 -10.84
CA PHE A 216 -11.72 14.45 -9.43
C PHE A 216 -10.65 15.42 -8.94
N ARG A 217 -9.70 15.84 -9.80
CA ARG A 217 -8.63 16.79 -9.47
C ARG A 217 -9.14 18.08 -8.77
N PRO A 218 -10.30 18.67 -9.14
CA PRO A 218 -10.80 19.88 -8.48
C PRO A 218 -11.21 19.70 -7.01
N TYR A 219 -11.31 18.47 -6.50
CA TYR A 219 -11.58 18.20 -5.09
C TYR A 219 -10.32 18.26 -4.22
N VAL A 220 -9.12 18.13 -4.80
CA VAL A 220 -7.85 18.26 -4.07
C VAL A 220 -7.75 19.69 -3.54
N PRO A 221 -7.69 19.91 -2.20
CA PRO A 221 -7.64 21.26 -1.64
C PRO A 221 -6.31 21.95 -1.96
N ALA A 222 -6.30 22.77 -3.02
CA ALA A 222 -5.10 23.48 -3.49
C ALA A 222 -4.56 24.47 -2.46
N ASP A 223 -5.44 25.08 -1.65
CA ASP A 223 -5.10 25.97 -0.54
C ASP A 223 -4.37 25.26 0.62
N ARG A 224 -4.45 23.92 0.67
CA ARG A 224 -3.80 23.09 1.68
C ARG A 224 -2.54 22.40 1.19
N ILE A 225 -2.22 22.52 -0.11
CA ILE A 225 -1.12 21.82 -0.76
C ILE A 225 -1.20 20.32 -0.38
N MET A 226 -2.38 19.73 -0.57
CA MET A 226 -2.62 18.36 -0.13
C MET A 226 -1.79 17.39 -0.97
N VAL A 227 -0.96 16.59 -0.29
CA VAL A 227 -0.06 15.59 -0.90
C VAL A 227 -0.32 14.18 -0.38
N ASN A 228 -1.29 14.00 0.54
CA ASN A 228 -1.65 12.71 1.11
C ASN A 228 -2.54 11.88 0.18
N LEU A 229 -2.09 11.70 -1.06
CA LEU A 229 -2.84 10.98 -2.07
C LEU A 229 -1.96 10.06 -2.91
N ILE A 230 -2.59 9.02 -3.44
CA ILE A 230 -2.09 8.18 -4.52
C ILE A 230 -3.02 8.33 -5.72
N GLU A 231 -2.52 8.04 -6.91
CA GLU A 231 -3.31 8.18 -8.14
C GLU A 231 -3.58 6.82 -8.80
N ASN A 232 -4.82 6.62 -9.25
CA ASN A 232 -5.24 5.50 -10.11
C ASN A 232 -4.97 4.07 -9.59
N TYR A 233 -4.68 3.90 -8.30
CA TYR A 233 -4.43 2.61 -7.67
C TYR A 233 -5.52 2.25 -6.63
N PRO A 234 -6.72 1.77 -7.06
CA PRO A 234 -7.86 1.49 -6.19
C PRO A 234 -7.78 0.13 -5.48
N TYR A 235 -6.59 -0.32 -5.09
CA TYR A 235 -6.41 -1.66 -4.52
C TYR A 235 -5.90 -1.59 -3.08
N PRO A 236 -6.17 -2.61 -2.25
CA PRO A 236 -5.45 -2.78 -1.01
C PRO A 236 -3.94 -2.85 -1.27
N TYR A 237 -3.14 -2.26 -0.40
CA TYR A 237 -1.68 -2.39 -0.47
C TYR A 237 -1.04 -2.41 0.92
N VAL A 238 0.21 -2.87 0.98
CA VAL A 238 0.91 -3.03 2.25
C VAL A 238 1.81 -1.83 2.52
N ILE A 239 1.66 -1.24 3.71
CA ILE A 239 2.54 -0.19 4.25
C ILE A 239 3.42 -0.78 5.35
N GLY A 240 4.74 -0.64 5.21
CA GLY A 240 5.70 -1.00 6.26
C GLY A 240 5.60 -2.46 6.72
N ARG A 241 5.24 -3.38 5.81
CA ARG A 241 5.08 -4.85 6.01
C ARG A 241 3.95 -5.28 6.95
N LEU A 242 3.33 -4.37 7.68
CA LEU A 242 2.48 -4.71 8.83
C LEU A 242 1.09 -4.07 8.76
N CYS A 243 0.87 -3.14 7.84
CA CYS A 243 -0.39 -2.43 7.67
C CYS A 243 -0.96 -2.70 6.28
N TRP A 244 -2.24 -3.02 6.20
CA TRP A 244 -3.01 -2.91 4.97
C TRP A 244 -3.59 -1.51 4.85
N GLU A 245 -3.31 -0.79 3.78
CA GLU A 245 -4.04 0.41 3.42
C GLU A 245 -5.22 0.05 2.51
N ILE A 246 -6.39 0.55 2.87
CA ILE A 246 -7.59 0.54 2.04
C ILE A 246 -7.89 1.99 1.67
N PRO A 247 -7.41 2.47 0.51
CA PRO A 247 -7.40 3.90 0.22
C PRO A 247 -8.84 4.42 0.07
N PRO A 248 -9.28 5.40 0.88
CA PRO A 248 -10.56 6.08 0.64
C PRO A 248 -10.50 6.87 -0.67
N VAL A 249 -11.59 6.92 -1.42
CA VAL A 249 -11.66 7.73 -2.63
C VAL A 249 -11.68 9.22 -2.27
N MET A 250 -11.03 10.03 -3.10
CA MET A 250 -11.26 11.47 -3.16
C MET A 250 -12.33 11.75 -4.23
N PRO A 251 -13.38 12.52 -3.90
CA PRO A 251 -13.58 13.27 -2.65
C PRO A 251 -14.04 12.43 -1.45
N SER A 252 -13.77 12.88 -0.23
CA SER A 252 -14.65 12.61 0.94
C SER A 252 -15.89 13.52 0.92
N ASP A 253 -16.84 13.32 1.83
CA ASP A 253 -17.94 14.28 1.96
C ASP A 253 -17.49 15.69 2.42
N TRP A 254 -16.34 15.81 3.07
CA TRP A 254 -15.72 17.08 3.42
C TRP A 254 -15.17 17.81 2.19
N ASP A 255 -14.41 17.13 1.32
CA ASP A 255 -13.91 17.69 0.06
C ASP A 255 -15.09 18.10 -0.83
N ALA A 256 -16.08 17.20 -0.90
CA ALA A 256 -17.27 17.38 -1.71
C ALA A 256 -18.07 18.61 -1.29
N GLN A 257 -18.31 18.81 0.01
CA GLN A 257 -19.02 20.00 0.48
C GLN A 257 -18.18 21.26 0.36
N HIS A 258 -16.85 21.16 0.54
CA HIS A 258 -15.96 22.30 0.44
C HIS A 258 -15.96 22.84 -1.00
N ARG A 259 -15.98 21.93 -1.97
CA ARG A 259 -15.98 22.25 -3.40
C ARG A 259 -17.34 22.64 -3.95
N ASN A 260 -18.37 21.83 -3.69
CA ASN A 260 -19.69 21.93 -4.35
C ASN A 260 -20.83 22.37 -3.43
N GLY A 261 -20.54 22.63 -2.15
CA GLY A 261 -21.56 22.90 -1.14
C GLY A 261 -22.20 21.63 -0.57
N ARG A 262 -22.93 21.81 0.54
CA ARG A 262 -23.56 20.73 1.29
C ARG A 262 -24.61 19.99 0.46
N CYS A 263 -24.62 18.66 0.59
CA CYS A 263 -25.56 17.74 -0.05
C CYS A 263 -25.69 17.95 -1.56
N SER A 264 -24.59 18.31 -2.24
CA SER A 264 -24.61 18.61 -3.67
C SER A 264 -24.93 17.37 -4.53
N PRO A 265 -25.94 17.43 -5.42
CA PRO A 265 -26.22 16.35 -6.37
C PRO A 265 -25.02 16.05 -7.30
N LYS A 266 -24.24 17.08 -7.64
CA LYS A 266 -23.02 16.93 -8.44
C LYS A 266 -22.01 16.01 -7.76
N SER A 267 -21.82 16.17 -6.45
CA SER A 267 -20.93 15.28 -5.69
C SER A 267 -21.44 13.82 -5.69
N VAL A 268 -22.76 13.62 -5.63
CA VAL A 268 -23.37 12.27 -5.75
C VAL A 268 -23.10 11.65 -7.13
N GLU A 269 -23.19 12.43 -8.20
CA GLU A 269 -22.82 11.97 -9.55
C GLU A 269 -21.34 11.59 -9.65
N ASP A 270 -20.46 12.36 -9.04
CA ASP A 270 -19.02 12.09 -9.06
C ASP A 270 -18.66 10.86 -8.20
N TYR A 271 -19.37 10.61 -7.09
CA TYR A 271 -19.26 9.34 -6.36
C TYR A 271 -19.69 8.14 -7.19
N LYS A 272 -20.77 8.26 -7.97
CA LYS A 272 -21.20 7.18 -8.90
C LYS A 272 -20.14 6.91 -9.96
N ALA A 273 -19.51 7.96 -10.48
CA ALA A 273 -18.38 7.82 -11.40
C ALA A 273 -17.17 7.14 -10.74
N ALA A 274 -16.86 7.46 -9.48
CA ALA A 274 -15.81 6.78 -8.72
C ALA A 274 -16.13 5.30 -8.49
N ILE A 275 -17.38 4.94 -8.19
CA ILE A 275 -17.83 3.52 -8.13
C ILE A 275 -17.60 2.84 -9.49
N ASP A 276 -17.99 3.49 -10.60
CA ASP A 276 -17.76 2.96 -11.95
C ASP A 276 -16.26 2.73 -12.23
N ALA A 277 -15.40 3.69 -11.88
CA ALA A 277 -13.95 3.58 -12.02
C ALA A 277 -13.41 2.39 -11.22
N VAL A 278 -13.82 2.24 -9.96
CA VAL A 278 -13.42 1.11 -9.11
C VAL A 278 -13.84 -0.22 -9.71
N VAL A 279 -15.09 -0.35 -10.20
CA VAL A 279 -15.55 -1.62 -10.79
C VAL A 279 -14.78 -1.95 -12.07
N ILE A 280 -14.51 -0.96 -12.93
CA ILE A 280 -13.69 -1.14 -14.15
C ILE A 280 -12.29 -1.65 -13.79
N LYS A 281 -11.70 -1.08 -12.73
CA LYS A 281 -10.38 -1.46 -12.21
C LYS A 281 -10.40 -2.74 -11.41
N GLN A 282 -11.58 -3.25 -11.06
CA GLN A 282 -11.78 -4.35 -10.13
C GLN A 282 -11.20 -4.09 -8.72
N GLY A 283 -11.35 -2.87 -8.20
CA GLY A 283 -10.76 -2.41 -6.94
C GLY A 283 -11.71 -2.35 -5.75
N VAL A 284 -11.35 -1.53 -4.75
CA VAL A 284 -12.16 -1.23 -3.56
C VAL A 284 -12.61 0.23 -3.60
N PHE A 285 -13.92 0.46 -3.47
CA PHE A 285 -14.49 1.77 -3.23
C PHE A 285 -14.65 1.92 -1.72
N SER A 286 -13.85 2.77 -1.10
CA SER A 286 -14.01 3.16 0.30
C SER A 286 -14.38 4.63 0.36
N ILE A 287 -15.50 4.98 0.99
CA ILE A 287 -15.92 6.37 1.15
C ILE A 287 -15.79 6.81 2.61
N CYS A 288 -15.23 7.99 2.81
CA CYS A 288 -15.23 8.72 4.07
C CYS A 288 -16.42 9.69 4.11
N PHE A 289 -17.31 9.55 5.11
CA PHE A 289 -18.43 10.46 5.29
C PHE A 289 -18.78 10.74 6.75
N HIS A 290 -19.59 11.77 6.99
CA HIS A 290 -19.90 12.26 8.32
C HIS A 290 -21.38 12.63 8.51
N PRO A 291 -21.94 12.53 9.73
CA PRO A 291 -23.30 12.96 10.03
C PRO A 291 -23.35 14.47 10.37
N HIS A 292 -22.67 15.30 9.58
CA HIS A 292 -22.56 16.76 9.78
C HIS A 292 -23.44 17.59 8.83
N GLY A 293 -24.24 16.93 7.98
CA GLY A 293 -25.04 17.59 6.95
C GLY A 293 -24.22 18.04 5.74
N TRP A 294 -23.04 17.43 5.54
CA TRP A 294 -22.22 17.58 4.34
C TRP A 294 -22.72 16.66 3.22
N ILE A 295 -23.13 15.45 3.60
CA ILE A 295 -23.90 14.50 2.78
C ILE A 295 -25.16 14.05 3.53
N GLY A 296 -26.25 13.83 2.81
CA GLY A 296 -27.49 13.28 3.33
C GLY A 296 -27.45 11.75 3.45
N ASN A 297 -28.23 11.18 4.37
CA ASN A 297 -28.34 9.72 4.47
C ASN A 297 -29.10 9.11 3.27
N ASP A 298 -30.01 9.87 2.66
CA ASP A 298 -30.67 9.59 1.40
C ASP A 298 -29.68 9.54 0.23
N GLN A 299 -28.66 10.39 0.23
CA GLN A 299 -27.59 10.36 -0.78
C GLN A 299 -26.69 9.14 -0.64
N ILE A 300 -26.36 8.72 0.59
CA ILE A 300 -25.64 7.45 0.80
C ILE A 300 -26.51 6.25 0.37
N VAL A 301 -27.82 6.27 0.67
CA VAL A 301 -28.78 5.27 0.18
C VAL A 301 -28.81 5.24 -1.35
N GLU A 302 -28.75 6.41 -2.01
CA GLU A 302 -28.69 6.52 -3.46
C GLU A 302 -27.42 5.88 -4.04
N LEU A 303 -26.26 6.04 -3.39
CA LEU A 303 -25.02 5.37 -3.80
C LEU A 303 -25.11 3.84 -3.64
N VAL A 304 -25.68 3.37 -2.52
CA VAL A 304 -25.94 1.95 -2.29
C VAL A 304 -26.84 1.38 -3.39
N ASP A 305 -27.91 2.09 -3.73
CA ASP A 305 -28.86 1.69 -4.77
C ASP A 305 -28.25 1.70 -6.16
N TYR A 306 -27.46 2.72 -6.47
CA TYR A 306 -26.72 2.79 -7.72
C TYR A 306 -25.78 1.59 -7.88
N ALA A 307 -24.94 1.34 -6.88
CA ALA A 307 -23.97 0.25 -6.93
C ALA A 307 -24.66 -1.12 -7.06
N ALA A 308 -25.69 -1.37 -6.23
CA ALA A 308 -26.41 -2.64 -6.22
C ALA A 308 -27.24 -2.88 -7.49
N SER A 309 -27.93 -1.85 -8.00
CA SER A 309 -28.77 -1.99 -9.19
C SER A 309 -27.95 -2.16 -10.48
N ARG A 310 -26.82 -1.45 -10.58
CA ARG A 310 -25.98 -1.45 -11.78
C ARG A 310 -25.07 -2.68 -11.86
N TYR A 311 -24.50 -3.10 -10.73
CA TYR A 311 -23.49 -4.15 -10.72
C TYR A 311 -23.95 -5.46 -10.08
N GLY A 312 -24.97 -5.43 -9.23
CA GLY A 312 -25.57 -6.62 -8.61
C GLY A 312 -24.51 -7.49 -7.94
N ARG A 313 -24.45 -8.77 -8.33
CA ARG A 313 -23.52 -9.76 -7.76
C ARG A 313 -22.05 -9.51 -8.08
N ARG A 314 -21.73 -8.58 -8.97
CA ARG A 314 -20.34 -8.19 -9.28
C ARG A 314 -19.72 -7.33 -8.18
N ILE A 315 -20.48 -6.89 -7.18
CA ILE A 315 -19.95 -6.16 -6.02
C ILE A 315 -20.32 -6.84 -4.71
N GLN A 316 -19.55 -6.54 -3.66
CA GLN A 316 -19.92 -6.85 -2.27
C GLN A 316 -19.78 -5.62 -1.38
N PHE A 317 -20.73 -5.44 -0.46
CA PHE A 317 -20.60 -4.45 0.61
C PHE A 317 -19.90 -5.09 1.81
N LEU A 318 -18.81 -4.48 2.28
CA LEU A 318 -17.94 -5.02 3.32
C LEU A 318 -17.60 -3.97 4.37
N THR A 319 -17.40 -4.41 5.61
CA THR A 319 -16.68 -3.64 6.64
C THR A 319 -15.17 -3.80 6.50
N PHE A 320 -14.36 -2.94 7.12
CA PHE A 320 -12.89 -3.13 7.14
C PHE A 320 -12.47 -4.45 7.78
N ARG A 321 -13.21 -4.95 8.79
CA ARG A 321 -13.02 -6.28 9.35
C ARG A 321 -13.13 -7.37 8.29
N GLU A 322 -14.20 -7.32 7.52
CA GLU A 322 -14.49 -8.31 6.50
C GLU A 322 -13.52 -8.27 5.31
N VAL A 323 -13.02 -7.07 4.98
CA VAL A 323 -11.93 -6.90 4.02
C VAL A 323 -10.66 -7.57 4.55
N TYR A 324 -10.27 -7.30 5.80
CA TYR A 324 -9.09 -7.90 6.42
C TYR A 324 -9.19 -9.43 6.49
N GLU A 325 -10.33 -9.98 6.91
CA GLU A 325 -10.55 -11.42 7.00
C GLU A 325 -10.36 -12.10 5.64
N ARG A 326 -10.93 -11.54 4.57
CA ARG A 326 -10.78 -12.05 3.20
C ARG A 326 -9.35 -11.96 2.68
N LEU A 327 -8.65 -10.85 2.95
CA LEU A 327 -7.23 -10.70 2.62
C LEU A 327 -6.41 -11.82 3.29
N VAL A 328 -6.66 -12.11 4.57
CA VAL A 328 -5.93 -13.17 5.27
C VAL A 328 -6.28 -14.56 4.72
N GLU A 329 -7.57 -14.87 4.57
CA GLU A 329 -8.04 -16.20 4.20
C GLU A 329 -7.69 -16.54 2.75
N ASN A 330 -8.05 -15.67 1.79
CA ASN A 330 -8.01 -16.00 0.37
C ASN A 330 -6.71 -15.58 -0.31
N LEU A 331 -6.15 -14.42 0.07
CA LEU A 331 -4.92 -13.89 -0.53
C LEU A 331 -3.66 -14.39 0.21
N LEU A 332 -3.63 -14.31 1.54
CA LEU A 332 -2.43 -14.66 2.31
C LEU A 332 -2.34 -16.14 2.71
N GLY A 333 -3.30 -16.98 2.30
CA GLY A 333 -3.30 -18.42 2.59
C GLY A 333 -3.45 -18.75 4.08
N GLY A 334 -4.10 -17.86 4.84
CA GLY A 334 -4.29 -18.00 6.29
C GLY A 334 -3.14 -17.46 7.16
N ASP A 335 -2.07 -16.93 6.57
CA ASP A 335 -0.97 -16.29 7.28
C ASP A 335 -1.12 -14.75 7.27
N PRO A 336 -1.62 -14.12 8.35
CA PRO A 336 -1.74 -12.66 8.39
C PRO A 336 -0.36 -11.98 8.32
N LEU A 337 -0.32 -10.69 7.91
CA LEU A 337 0.93 -9.90 7.93
C LEU A 337 1.57 -9.83 9.32
N ARG A 338 0.74 -9.84 10.37
CA ARG A 338 1.15 -9.74 11.76
C ARG A 338 0.96 -11.05 12.52
N THR A 339 1.89 -11.37 13.41
CA THR A 339 1.71 -12.45 14.38
C THR A 339 0.65 -12.08 15.42
N ALA A 340 0.23 -13.06 16.23
CA ALA A 340 -0.69 -12.81 17.35
C ALA A 340 -0.16 -11.76 18.36
N ALA A 341 1.16 -11.56 18.42
CA ALA A 341 1.82 -10.53 19.23
C ALA A 341 2.01 -9.19 18.51
N GLY A 342 1.56 -9.06 17.26
CA GLY A 342 1.58 -7.81 16.49
C GLY A 342 2.87 -7.54 15.70
N GLY A 343 3.85 -8.47 15.73
CA GLY A 343 5.11 -8.39 14.98
C GLY A 343 5.01 -8.96 13.57
N ASP A 344 6.08 -8.85 12.77
CA ASP A 344 6.14 -9.37 11.39
C ASP A 344 5.97 -10.90 11.35
N ASN A 345 5.01 -11.38 10.55
CA ASN A 345 4.78 -12.81 10.33
C ASN A 345 5.54 -13.35 9.11
N GLY A 346 6.46 -12.59 8.53
CA GLY A 346 7.27 -13.01 7.40
C GLY A 346 6.47 -13.16 6.12
N VAL A 347 5.47 -12.30 5.90
CA VAL A 347 4.63 -12.29 4.70
C VAL A 347 4.99 -11.07 3.85
N ARG A 348 5.15 -11.25 2.54
CA ARG A 348 5.35 -10.15 1.57
C ARG A 348 4.39 -10.32 0.41
N VAL A 349 3.83 -9.20 -0.04
CA VAL A 349 2.94 -9.11 -1.18
C VAL A 349 3.70 -8.39 -2.28
N LEU A 350 3.92 -9.08 -3.40
CA LEU A 350 4.77 -8.64 -4.51
C LEU A 350 4.43 -9.40 -5.77
N ASP A 351 4.65 -8.80 -6.93
CA ASP A 351 4.53 -9.49 -8.21
C ASP A 351 5.80 -10.35 -8.44
N VAL A 352 5.71 -11.67 -8.27
CA VAL A 352 6.88 -12.55 -8.32
C VAL A 352 7.26 -12.87 -9.77
N ASN A 353 6.27 -13.06 -10.62
CA ASN A 353 6.43 -13.52 -12.01
C ASN A 353 6.33 -12.38 -13.06
N ASN A 354 6.27 -11.12 -12.62
CA ASN A 354 6.17 -9.94 -13.47
C ASN A 354 4.94 -9.95 -14.41
N ASP A 355 3.79 -10.46 -13.94
CA ASP A 355 2.56 -10.52 -14.74
C ASP A 355 1.60 -9.34 -14.49
N GLY A 356 1.98 -8.40 -13.63
CA GLY A 356 1.21 -7.20 -13.31
C GLY A 356 0.09 -7.46 -12.30
N TYR A 357 0.08 -8.60 -11.61
CA TYR A 357 -0.78 -8.91 -10.47
C TYR A 357 0.04 -9.21 -9.22
N MET A 358 -0.54 -8.95 -8.05
CA MET A 358 0.12 -9.20 -6.78
C MET A 358 0.13 -10.69 -6.42
N ASP A 359 1.32 -11.21 -6.12
CA ASP A 359 1.54 -12.54 -5.56
C ASP A 359 1.90 -12.45 -4.06
N VAL A 360 2.06 -13.61 -3.42
CA VAL A 360 2.40 -13.67 -1.98
C VAL A 360 3.55 -14.63 -1.73
N VAL A 361 4.51 -14.21 -0.91
CA VAL A 361 5.50 -15.11 -0.29
C VAL A 361 5.36 -15.09 1.23
N VAL A 362 5.37 -16.27 1.83
CA VAL A 362 5.31 -16.50 3.27
C VAL A 362 6.58 -17.24 3.67
N GLY A 363 7.50 -16.55 4.34
CA GLY A 363 8.78 -17.08 4.81
C GLY A 363 8.88 -17.19 6.33
N ASN A 364 7.80 -17.57 7.02
CA ASN A 364 7.89 -17.91 8.44
C ASN A 364 8.30 -19.37 8.66
N GLY A 365 8.61 -19.74 9.91
CA GLY A 365 9.05 -21.09 10.26
C GLY A 365 8.00 -22.19 10.09
N ARG A 366 6.74 -21.83 9.79
CA ARG A 366 5.61 -22.76 9.67
C ARG A 366 5.27 -23.06 8.20
N THR A 367 5.03 -22.02 7.40
CA THR A 367 4.30 -22.14 6.14
C THR A 367 5.23 -22.25 4.92
N ARG A 368 6.23 -21.37 4.77
CA ARG A 368 7.22 -21.41 3.67
C ARG A 368 6.62 -21.62 2.27
N LEU A 369 5.78 -20.68 1.85
CA LEU A 369 4.91 -20.79 0.67
C LEU A 369 5.09 -19.59 -0.27
N THR A 370 5.06 -19.83 -1.56
CA THR A 370 4.86 -18.84 -2.63
C THR A 370 3.51 -19.12 -3.26
N ARG A 371 2.68 -18.09 -3.43
CA ARG A 371 1.36 -18.16 -4.08
C ARG A 371 1.37 -17.21 -5.26
N ILE A 372 1.20 -17.74 -6.46
CA ILE A 372 1.16 -17.01 -7.72
C ILE A 372 -0.28 -16.92 -8.22
N TRP A 373 -0.75 -15.73 -8.57
CA TRP A 373 -2.11 -15.53 -9.06
C TRP A 373 -2.20 -15.77 -10.57
N ASP A 374 -3.03 -16.72 -10.99
CA ASP A 374 -3.38 -16.92 -12.39
C ASP A 374 -4.63 -16.10 -12.73
N SER A 375 -4.41 -14.90 -13.26
CA SER A 375 -5.51 -13.96 -13.59
C SER A 375 -6.48 -14.49 -14.64
N ALA A 376 -6.02 -15.32 -15.58
CA ALA A 376 -6.87 -15.92 -16.61
C ALA A 376 -7.81 -16.99 -16.02
N ARG A 377 -7.30 -17.80 -15.07
CA ARG A 377 -8.07 -18.88 -14.44
C ARG A 377 -8.70 -18.48 -13.11
N LYS A 378 -8.40 -17.29 -12.60
CA LYS A 378 -8.83 -16.74 -11.30
C LYS A 378 -8.56 -17.70 -10.14
N ARG A 379 -7.32 -18.19 -10.04
CA ARG A 379 -6.90 -19.15 -9.00
C ARG A 379 -5.44 -18.95 -8.60
N TRP A 380 -5.12 -19.41 -7.40
CA TRP A 380 -3.75 -19.47 -6.90
C TRP A 380 -3.03 -20.73 -7.34
N HIS A 381 -1.78 -20.60 -7.75
CA HIS A 381 -0.82 -21.68 -7.86
C HIS A 381 0.19 -21.56 -6.73
N GLU A 382 0.58 -22.68 -6.14
CA GLU A 382 1.42 -22.68 -4.94
C GLU A 382 2.71 -23.44 -5.16
N ALA A 383 3.81 -22.88 -4.65
CA ALA A 383 5.15 -23.46 -4.70
C ALA A 383 5.89 -23.23 -3.37
N PRO A 384 6.87 -24.07 -2.99
CA PRO A 384 7.67 -23.84 -1.78
C PRO A 384 8.47 -22.53 -1.84
N PHE A 385 8.58 -21.84 -0.69
CA PHE A 385 9.47 -20.68 -0.53
C PHE A 385 10.73 -21.08 0.29
N PRO A 386 11.96 -20.81 -0.20
CA PRO A 386 13.16 -21.45 0.33
C PRO A 386 13.76 -20.77 1.57
N VAL A 387 13.47 -19.49 1.80
CA VAL A 387 14.14 -18.69 2.85
C VAL A 387 13.19 -18.28 3.97
N LEU A 388 13.78 -18.02 5.15
CA LEU A 388 13.05 -17.39 6.24
C LEU A 388 13.13 -15.86 6.09
N LEU A 389 11.98 -15.19 6.21
CA LEU A 389 11.86 -13.73 6.24
C LEU A 389 11.84 -13.17 7.66
N VAL A 390 11.56 -14.02 8.65
CA VAL A 390 11.59 -13.68 10.07
C VAL A 390 12.25 -14.80 10.87
N ASP A 391 12.85 -14.45 12.00
CA ASP A 391 13.38 -15.43 12.95
C ASP A 391 12.29 -15.95 13.91
N ALA A 392 12.67 -16.86 14.82
CA ALA A 392 11.75 -17.44 15.81
C ALA A 392 11.13 -16.42 16.80
N ARG A 393 11.63 -15.19 16.84
CA ARG A 393 11.12 -14.07 17.65
C ARG A 393 10.38 -13.03 16.79
N SER A 394 10.03 -13.37 15.55
CA SER A 394 9.36 -12.48 14.60
C SER A 394 10.19 -11.23 14.26
N ARG A 395 11.51 -11.30 14.38
CA ARG A 395 12.41 -10.23 13.93
C ARG A 395 12.67 -10.40 12.43
N PRO A 396 12.52 -9.35 11.60
CA PRO A 396 12.82 -9.42 10.18
C PRO A 396 14.25 -9.86 9.93
N ARG A 397 14.43 -10.79 8.98
CA ARG A 397 15.74 -11.17 8.45
C ARG A 397 16.18 -10.17 7.36
N PRO A 398 17.49 -10.00 7.14
CA PRO A 398 18.07 -9.11 6.12
C PRO A 398 17.91 -9.63 4.69
N VAL A 399 16.77 -10.24 4.36
CA VAL A 399 16.47 -10.70 2.99
C VAL A 399 16.05 -9.51 2.13
N ARG A 400 16.43 -9.54 0.85
CA ARG A 400 16.11 -8.51 -0.14
C ARG A 400 15.49 -9.08 -1.38
N PHE A 401 14.55 -8.35 -1.97
CA PHE A 401 13.98 -8.67 -3.28
C PHE A 401 14.47 -7.67 -4.32
N ALA A 402 14.73 -8.16 -5.53
CA ALA A 402 15.23 -7.38 -6.65
C ALA A 402 14.90 -8.05 -7.98
N VAL A 403 14.97 -7.29 -9.07
CA VAL A 403 15.01 -7.85 -10.43
C VAL A 403 16.48 -7.96 -10.83
N LEU A 404 17.01 -9.18 -10.97
CA LEU A 404 18.43 -9.41 -11.28
C LEU A 404 18.65 -10.10 -12.63
N GLN A 405 17.58 -10.41 -13.37
CA GLN A 405 17.64 -11.10 -14.65
C GLN A 405 16.70 -10.48 -15.70
N PRO A 406 17.00 -10.63 -17.00
CA PRO A 406 16.23 -10.01 -18.08
C PRO A 406 14.78 -10.48 -18.23
N ASP A 407 14.40 -11.61 -17.62
CA ASP A 407 13.01 -12.07 -17.60
C ASP A 407 12.10 -11.21 -16.71
N GLY A 408 12.68 -10.36 -15.85
CA GLY A 408 11.95 -9.50 -14.94
C GLY A 408 11.43 -10.20 -13.68
N TYR A 409 11.68 -11.51 -13.52
CA TYR A 409 11.18 -12.29 -12.40
C TYR A 409 11.92 -11.93 -11.10
N ALA A 410 11.21 -12.08 -9.99
CA ALA A 410 11.74 -11.76 -8.69
C ALA A 410 12.96 -12.64 -8.37
N SER A 411 14.03 -11.96 -7.95
CA SER A 411 15.19 -12.56 -7.31
C SER A 411 15.19 -12.16 -5.85
N LEU A 412 15.79 -13.00 -4.99
CA LEU A 412 16.04 -12.63 -3.61
C LEU A 412 17.48 -12.88 -3.21
N PHE A 413 17.98 -12.03 -2.33
CA PHE A 413 19.26 -12.17 -1.65
C PHE A 413 19.02 -12.45 -0.18
N ASP A 414 19.52 -13.59 0.31
CA ASP A 414 19.60 -13.92 1.72
C ASP A 414 21.09 -14.01 2.12
N PRO A 415 21.57 -13.25 3.12
CA PRO A 415 22.98 -13.29 3.51
C PRO A 415 23.48 -14.69 3.89
N GLU A 416 22.62 -15.54 4.45
CA GLU A 416 22.98 -16.90 4.84
C GLU A 416 23.03 -17.84 3.63
N SER A 417 21.94 -17.99 2.89
CA SER A 417 21.82 -18.97 1.79
C SER A 417 22.26 -18.46 0.41
N GLY A 418 22.37 -17.14 0.22
CA GLY A 418 22.82 -16.51 -1.03
C GLY A 418 21.67 -16.05 -1.92
N LEU A 419 21.93 -16.06 -3.24
CA LEU A 419 20.97 -15.60 -4.23
C LEU A 419 20.04 -16.72 -4.65
N TRP A 420 18.76 -16.37 -4.78
CA TRP A 420 17.73 -17.21 -5.37
C TRP A 420 16.98 -16.42 -6.44
N HIS A 421 16.40 -17.14 -7.38
CA HIS A 421 15.62 -16.57 -8.47
C HIS A 421 14.39 -17.43 -8.73
N PHE A 422 13.26 -16.79 -9.00
CA PHE A 422 12.04 -17.49 -9.40
C PHE A 422 12.13 -17.83 -10.89
N ASP A 423 12.06 -19.11 -11.26
CA ASP A 423 12.24 -19.57 -12.65
C ASP A 423 10.93 -19.66 -13.46
N GLY A 424 9.84 -19.13 -12.92
CA GLY A 424 8.49 -19.26 -13.47
C GLY A 424 7.68 -20.42 -12.87
N GLN A 425 8.33 -21.36 -12.16
CA GLN A 425 7.68 -22.46 -11.44
C GLN A 425 8.01 -22.48 -9.94
N GLY A 426 9.24 -22.15 -9.58
CA GLY A 426 9.71 -22.16 -8.20
C GLY A 426 11.02 -21.40 -8.02
N TRP A 427 11.51 -21.37 -6.79
CA TRP A 427 12.76 -20.70 -6.46
C TRP A 427 13.97 -21.62 -6.64
N ILE A 428 14.90 -21.22 -7.49
CA ILE A 428 16.18 -21.91 -7.72
C ILE A 428 17.33 -21.13 -7.09
N GLN A 429 18.30 -21.84 -6.53
CA GLN A 429 19.48 -21.22 -5.92
C GLN A 429 20.53 -20.92 -6.99
N LEU A 430 21.05 -19.69 -7.01
CA LEU A 430 22.10 -19.24 -7.92
C LEU A 430 23.47 -19.46 -7.25
N ALA A 431 24.06 -20.64 -7.51
CA ALA A 431 25.20 -21.18 -6.76
C ALA A 431 26.50 -20.38 -6.91
N GLU A 432 26.72 -19.68 -8.04
CA GLU A 432 27.94 -18.90 -8.28
C GLU A 432 27.77 -17.43 -7.89
N GLY A 433 26.58 -16.85 -8.03
CA GLY A 433 26.25 -15.51 -7.52
C GLY A 433 26.41 -15.39 -5.99
N ALA A 434 26.36 -16.52 -5.28
CA ALA A 434 26.66 -16.66 -3.85
C ALA A 434 28.17 -16.65 -3.50
N ARG A 435 29.09 -16.77 -4.46
CA ARG A 435 30.55 -16.83 -4.22
C ARG A 435 31.23 -15.46 -4.22
N GLY A 436 30.55 -14.43 -4.73
CA GLY A 436 30.94 -13.02 -4.62
C GLY A 436 30.24 -12.28 -3.47
N LYS A 437 29.68 -13.03 -2.50
CA LYS A 437 28.98 -12.48 -1.33
C LYS A 437 29.87 -11.48 -0.62
N PRO A 438 29.40 -10.26 -0.42
CA PRO A 438 30.12 -9.30 0.39
C PRO A 438 30.08 -9.67 1.89
N GLY A 439 31.02 -9.10 2.65
CA GLY A 439 31.53 -9.69 3.89
C GLY A 439 30.56 -9.73 5.07
N ARG A 440 30.89 -10.54 6.09
CA ARG A 440 30.11 -10.75 7.34
C ARG A 440 29.79 -9.48 8.15
N GLY A 441 30.29 -8.31 7.77
CA GLY A 441 30.00 -7.00 8.39
C GLY A 441 28.72 -6.32 7.86
N GLU A 442 28.02 -6.95 6.91
CA GLU A 442 26.81 -6.44 6.23
C GLU A 442 25.52 -7.06 6.76
N THR A 443 25.59 -7.61 7.97
CA THR A 443 24.50 -8.31 8.66
C THR A 443 23.38 -7.39 9.15
N GLU A 444 23.49 -6.09 8.95
CA GLU A 444 22.41 -5.15 9.28
C GLU A 444 21.35 -5.16 8.17
N PRO A 445 20.06 -5.39 8.50
CA PRO A 445 18.96 -5.60 7.56
C PRO A 445 18.58 -4.38 6.73
N TRP A 446 19.47 -3.41 6.54
CA TRP A 446 19.30 -2.11 5.86
C TRP A 446 20.59 -1.60 5.18
N ALA A 447 21.71 -2.33 5.28
CA ALA A 447 23.01 -1.89 4.73
C ALA A 447 23.15 -2.09 3.21
N VAL A 448 22.13 -2.69 2.59
CA VAL A 448 22.07 -3.00 1.15
C VAL A 448 20.67 -2.70 0.64
N VAL A 449 20.60 -2.07 -0.53
CA VAL A 449 19.39 -1.94 -1.34
C VAL A 449 19.70 -2.27 -2.80
N PHE A 450 18.67 -2.63 -3.55
CA PHE A 450 18.77 -2.90 -4.98
C PHE A 450 17.97 -1.86 -5.76
N ARG A 451 18.58 -1.22 -6.74
CA ARG A 451 17.89 -0.26 -7.63
C ARG A 451 18.40 -0.42 -9.05
N ASP A 452 17.50 -0.41 -10.01
CA ASP A 452 17.82 -0.22 -11.42
C ASP A 452 18.14 1.26 -11.62
N LEU A 453 19.42 1.58 -11.85
CA LEU A 453 19.93 2.95 -11.91
C LEU A 453 20.09 3.47 -13.34
N ASP A 454 20.36 2.59 -14.30
CA ASP A 454 20.53 2.96 -15.71
C ASP A 454 19.30 2.64 -16.59
N GLY A 455 18.25 2.07 -16.00
CA GLY A 455 16.98 1.80 -16.68
C GLY A 455 17.02 0.57 -17.59
N ASP A 456 17.99 -0.33 -17.41
CA ASP A 456 18.11 -1.56 -18.21
C ASP A 456 17.17 -2.69 -17.74
N GLY A 457 16.40 -2.46 -16.68
CA GLY A 457 15.47 -3.40 -16.07
C GLY A 457 16.11 -4.34 -15.04
N ILE A 458 17.42 -4.23 -14.80
CA ILE A 458 18.18 -5.05 -13.86
C ILE A 458 18.70 -4.16 -12.73
N CYS A 459 18.46 -4.57 -11.48
CA CYS A 459 18.93 -3.80 -10.34
C CYS A 459 20.43 -3.94 -10.10
N GLU A 460 21.07 -2.81 -9.81
CA GLU A 460 22.35 -2.71 -9.15
C GLU A 460 22.22 -2.96 -7.66
N TRP A 461 23.24 -3.60 -7.11
CA TRP A 461 23.53 -3.62 -5.69
C TRP A 461 24.13 -2.28 -5.26
N ILE A 462 23.54 -1.70 -4.23
CA ILE A 462 24.01 -0.51 -3.53
C ILE A 462 24.23 -0.92 -2.08
N GLY A 463 25.47 -0.97 -1.61
CA GLY A 463 25.74 -1.42 -0.25
C GLY A 463 27.06 -0.97 0.35
N GLY A 464 27.17 -1.27 1.65
CA GLY A 464 28.40 -1.20 2.45
C GLY A 464 28.35 -0.11 3.55
N PRO A 465 29.08 -0.29 4.67
CA PRO A 465 29.41 0.84 5.53
C PRO A 465 30.21 1.88 4.75
N PRO A 466 30.26 3.16 5.21
CA PRO A 466 30.96 4.23 4.52
C PRO A 466 32.37 3.80 4.06
N GLY A 467 32.60 3.82 2.75
CA GLY A 467 33.94 3.68 2.16
C GLY A 467 34.43 2.26 1.83
N SER A 468 33.61 1.20 1.83
CA SER A 468 34.15 -0.17 1.61
C SER A 468 33.60 -0.97 0.42
N GLU A 469 32.42 -0.67 -0.13
CA GLU A 469 31.95 -1.34 -1.35
C GLU A 469 31.39 -0.35 -2.38
N GLY A 470 31.62 -0.65 -3.66
CA GLY A 470 31.15 0.16 -4.79
C GLY A 470 29.74 -0.20 -5.25
N LEU A 471 29.18 0.55 -6.19
CA LEU A 471 28.03 0.09 -6.96
C LEU A 471 28.43 -1.20 -7.67
N LYS A 472 27.59 -2.25 -7.58
CA LYS A 472 27.85 -3.53 -8.22
C LYS A 472 26.67 -3.96 -9.08
N ARG A 473 26.95 -4.47 -10.27
CA ARG A 473 25.96 -5.05 -11.17
C ARG A 473 26.07 -6.57 -11.16
N TYR A 474 24.94 -7.27 -11.10
CA TYR A 474 24.91 -8.71 -11.29
C TYR A 474 25.08 -9.05 -12.77
N ARG A 475 25.98 -9.97 -13.09
CA ARG A 475 26.25 -10.42 -14.45
C ARG A 475 26.14 -11.93 -14.54
N ARG A 476 25.57 -12.39 -15.66
CA ARG A 476 25.48 -13.80 -16.02
C ARG A 476 25.88 -14.00 -17.48
N SER A 477 26.72 -14.99 -17.74
CA SER A 477 27.09 -15.42 -19.09
C SER A 477 27.22 -16.94 -19.13
N GLY A 478 26.28 -17.60 -19.83
CA GLY A 478 26.14 -19.05 -19.78
C GLY A 478 25.85 -19.55 -18.35
N SER A 479 26.72 -20.42 -17.84
CA SER A 479 26.65 -20.92 -16.47
C SER A 479 27.43 -20.06 -15.45
N ARG A 480 28.16 -19.04 -15.91
CA ARG A 480 29.01 -18.21 -15.05
C ARG A 480 28.23 -17.01 -14.53
N GLU A 481 28.36 -16.74 -13.23
CA GLU A 481 27.68 -15.64 -12.54
C GLU A 481 28.69 -14.85 -11.69
N TRP A 482 28.62 -13.52 -11.70
CA TRP A 482 29.50 -12.67 -10.87
C TRP A 482 28.91 -11.29 -10.61
N TRP A 483 29.49 -10.59 -9.62
CA TRP A 483 29.24 -9.18 -9.35
C TRP A 483 30.35 -8.33 -9.97
N GLU A 484 29.99 -7.42 -10.86
CA GLU A 484 30.89 -6.45 -11.49
C GLU A 484 30.81 -5.12 -10.74
N THR A 485 31.93 -4.58 -10.27
CA THR A 485 31.93 -3.24 -9.63
C THR A 485 31.94 -2.15 -10.71
N THR A 486 30.96 -1.24 -10.67
CA THR A 486 30.77 -0.17 -11.66
C THR A 486 31.27 1.19 -11.17
N CYS A 487 31.06 1.55 -9.90
CA CYS A 487 31.54 2.82 -9.31
C CYS A 487 32.16 2.60 -7.93
N ARG A 488 33.15 3.42 -7.54
CA ARG A 488 33.65 3.57 -6.16
C ARG A 488 33.89 5.05 -5.82
N PRO A 489 33.39 5.58 -4.69
CA PRO A 489 32.51 4.94 -3.70
C PRO A 489 31.07 4.72 -4.21
N ALA A 490 30.28 3.86 -3.56
CA ALA A 490 28.88 3.63 -3.93
C ALA A 490 27.98 4.86 -3.66
N LEU A 491 28.21 5.55 -2.54
CA LEU A 491 27.39 6.68 -2.09
C LEU A 491 28.26 7.93 -1.87
N PRO A 492 27.72 9.14 -2.04
CA PRO A 492 28.42 10.38 -1.74
C PRO A 492 28.90 10.48 -0.28
N GLU A 493 29.96 11.24 -0.04
CA GLU A 493 30.56 11.37 1.29
C GLU A 493 29.56 11.88 2.35
N GLY A 494 29.61 11.24 3.51
CA GLY A 494 28.74 11.52 4.66
C GLY A 494 27.30 11.04 4.51
N THR A 495 26.91 10.48 3.35
CA THR A 495 25.60 9.85 3.17
C THR A 495 25.68 8.37 3.53
N ALA A 496 24.56 7.80 3.96
CA ALA A 496 24.48 6.38 4.28
C ALA A 496 23.02 5.93 4.20
N LEU A 497 22.81 4.65 3.89
CA LEU A 497 21.50 4.01 4.01
C LEU A 497 21.06 3.91 5.48
N VAL A 498 22.01 3.61 6.36
CA VAL A 498 21.79 3.50 7.81
C VAL A 498 22.82 4.22 8.66
N ASP A 499 22.38 4.59 9.86
CA ASP A 499 23.23 5.18 10.89
C ASP A 499 24.08 4.11 11.60
N ALA A 500 24.95 4.55 12.50
CA ALA A 500 25.84 3.67 13.27
C ALA A 500 25.09 2.65 14.18
N LYS A 501 23.77 2.77 14.33
CA LYS A 501 22.91 1.85 15.09
C LYS A 501 22.06 0.97 14.15
N GLY A 502 22.28 1.00 12.84
CA GLY A 502 21.52 0.23 11.86
C GLY A 502 20.11 0.77 11.60
N ARG A 503 19.83 2.03 11.98
CA ARG A 503 18.53 2.69 11.74
C ARG A 503 18.58 3.49 10.44
N ASP A 504 17.43 3.82 9.86
CA ASP A 504 17.33 4.73 8.71
C ASP A 504 18.16 6.02 8.95
N ALA A 505 19.13 6.29 8.07
CA ALA A 505 20.00 7.46 8.16
C ALA A 505 19.42 8.72 7.47
N GLY A 506 18.28 8.59 6.79
CA GLY A 506 17.61 9.70 6.10
C GLY A 506 17.95 9.81 4.61
N LEU A 507 18.45 8.74 3.97
CA LEU A 507 18.68 8.70 2.53
C LEU A 507 17.43 8.24 1.77
N ARG A 508 17.08 8.92 0.69
CA ARG A 508 15.97 8.62 -0.22
C ARG A 508 16.45 8.59 -1.65
N PHE A 509 15.86 7.69 -2.44
CA PHE A 509 16.03 7.61 -3.89
C PHE A 509 14.80 8.24 -4.52
N VAL A 510 14.98 9.35 -5.23
CA VAL A 510 13.89 10.14 -5.82
C VAL A 510 14.43 10.76 -7.10
N ASP A 511 13.69 10.64 -8.20
CA ASP A 511 13.96 11.41 -9.42
C ASP A 511 13.52 12.87 -9.16
N VAL A 512 14.46 13.74 -8.79
CA VAL A 512 14.14 15.10 -8.31
C VAL A 512 14.12 16.11 -9.45
N ASP A 513 14.79 15.82 -10.57
CA ASP A 513 14.81 16.66 -11.75
C ASP A 513 14.00 16.10 -12.94
N GLU A 514 13.27 15.01 -12.71
CA GLU A 514 12.34 14.37 -13.65
C GLU A 514 13.03 13.86 -14.93
N ASP A 515 14.29 13.43 -14.81
CA ASP A 515 15.10 12.92 -15.93
C ASP A 515 14.95 11.40 -16.15
N GLY A 516 14.23 10.72 -15.26
CA GLY A 516 13.99 9.28 -15.28
C GLY A 516 15.00 8.45 -14.49
N HIS A 517 16.00 9.08 -13.85
CA HIS A 517 16.99 8.42 -13.02
C HIS A 517 16.77 8.71 -11.52
N LEU A 518 17.19 7.76 -10.68
CA LEU A 518 17.03 7.90 -9.22
C LEU A 518 18.16 8.74 -8.62
N ASP A 519 17.85 9.97 -8.20
CA ASP A 519 18.77 10.82 -7.45
C ASP A 519 18.77 10.50 -5.95
N LEU A 520 19.72 11.10 -5.22
CA LEU A 520 19.81 10.98 -3.77
C LEU A 520 19.37 12.26 -3.09
N VAL A 521 18.39 12.12 -2.20
CA VAL A 521 18.06 13.13 -1.18
C VAL A 521 18.47 12.57 0.18
N PHE A 522 19.39 13.24 0.85
CA PHE A 522 19.82 12.92 2.21
C PHE A 522 19.35 14.02 3.16
N SER A 523 18.72 13.65 4.28
CA SER A 523 18.37 14.62 5.31
C SER A 523 18.30 13.97 6.69
N ASN A 524 19.01 14.55 7.66
CA ASN A 524 18.90 14.19 9.06
C ASN A 524 18.96 15.44 9.96
N ALA A 525 19.06 15.24 11.29
CA ALA A 525 19.07 16.34 12.24
C ALA A 525 20.35 17.21 12.20
N GLN A 526 21.37 16.81 11.45
CA GLN A 526 22.66 17.50 11.38
C GLN A 526 22.90 18.17 10.02
N ARG A 527 22.43 17.58 8.91
CA ARG A 527 22.68 18.08 7.57
C ARG A 527 21.66 17.56 6.55
N TYR A 528 21.64 18.17 5.38
CA TYR A 528 20.95 17.65 4.20
C TYR A 528 21.80 17.81 2.93
N SER A 529 21.54 16.98 1.94
CA SER A 529 22.12 17.14 0.60
C SER A 529 21.25 16.51 -0.50
N VAL A 530 21.38 17.02 -1.72
CA VAL A 530 20.77 16.49 -2.95
C VAL A 530 21.86 16.25 -3.97
N HIS A 531 21.96 15.01 -4.46
CA HIS A 531 22.95 14.59 -5.44
C HIS A 531 22.26 13.93 -6.63
N LEU A 532 22.52 14.45 -7.83
CA LEU A 532 21.95 13.89 -9.06
C LEU A 532 22.74 12.68 -9.52
N PHE A 533 22.04 11.66 -10.01
CA PHE A 533 22.65 10.52 -10.66
C PHE A 533 23.31 10.98 -11.97
N THR A 534 24.46 10.40 -12.31
CA THR A 534 25.20 10.78 -13.53
C THR A 534 25.39 9.59 -14.46
N SER A 535 25.93 8.50 -13.93
CA SER A 535 26.06 7.21 -14.64
C SER A 535 26.46 6.13 -13.65
N LEU A 536 26.53 4.88 -14.10
CA LEU A 536 27.02 3.78 -13.26
C LEU A 536 28.49 3.87 -12.90
N GLU A 537 29.29 4.61 -13.66
CA GLU A 537 30.72 4.84 -13.42
C GLU A 537 30.95 6.04 -12.51
N ALA A 538 30.13 7.09 -12.65
CA ALA A 538 30.24 8.33 -11.90
C ALA A 538 29.38 8.36 -10.62
N GLY A 539 28.35 7.50 -10.52
CA GLY A 539 27.36 7.50 -9.45
C GLY A 539 26.68 8.87 -9.27
N TRP A 540 26.42 9.23 -8.01
CA TRP A 540 25.82 10.51 -7.62
C TRP A 540 26.85 11.62 -7.39
N SER A 541 27.75 11.82 -8.36
CA SER A 541 28.87 12.77 -8.23
C SER A 541 28.45 14.25 -8.24
N ARG A 542 27.27 14.56 -8.78
CA ARG A 542 26.79 15.93 -8.96
C ARG A 542 26.00 16.43 -7.74
N LEU A 543 26.67 17.13 -6.83
CA LEU A 543 26.02 17.83 -5.71
C LEU A 543 25.27 19.08 -6.23
N VAL A 544 23.97 19.17 -5.93
CA VAL A 544 23.12 20.32 -6.33
C VAL A 544 22.80 21.22 -5.14
N LEU A 545 22.58 20.64 -3.96
CA LEU A 545 22.20 21.36 -2.76
C LEU A 545 22.77 20.66 -1.53
N ALA A 546 23.28 21.41 -0.55
CA ALA A 546 23.63 20.89 0.77
C ALA A 546 23.58 21.99 1.83
N GLY A 547 23.38 21.60 3.09
CA GLY A 547 23.40 22.51 4.25
C GLY A 547 23.45 21.81 5.59
#